data_AF-A0A2V8QHB9-F1
#
_entry.id   AF-A0A2V8QHB9-F1
#
_cell.length_a   1.000
_cell.length_b   1.000
_cell.length_c   1.000
_cell.angle_alpha   90.00
_cell.angle_beta   90.00
_cell.angle_gamma   90.00
#
_symmetry.space_group_name_H-M   'P 1'
#
loop_
_entity.id
_entity.type
_entity.pdbx_description
1 polymer ?
#
loop_
_entity_poly.entity_id
_entity_poly.type
_entity_poly.pdbx_seq_one_letter_code
_entity_poly.pdbx_strand_id
1 'polypeptide(L)'
;MNCPVCKSSELSMKQLDANLTSQQCPACRGNWIAGAEYWNWIEEHKSDLAERVLEHENLSLAEPGFPIDCPECRFRMVKYLVGRGLGFSIDHCQGCKGIWLDGNEWEALKKRNLHDDLNLMCEKRRWSKSTPADSARKTMLR
;
A
#
# COMPACT_ATOMS: atom_id res chain seq x y z
N MET A 1 8.61 -17.14 -9.70
CA MET A 1 7.34 -17.17 -8.92
C MET A 1 6.19 -16.63 -9.76
N ASN A 2 4.97 -17.14 -9.63
CA ASN A 2 3.87 -16.74 -10.52
C ASN A 2 3.14 -15.48 -10.04
N CYS A 3 2.69 -14.67 -11.00
CA CYS A 3 1.84 -13.53 -10.75
C CYS A 3 0.54 -13.95 -10.06
N PRO A 4 0.18 -13.35 -8.92
CA PRO A 4 -1.01 -13.73 -8.15
C PRO A 4 -2.33 -13.32 -8.85
N VAL A 5 -2.26 -12.31 -9.74
CA VAL A 5 -3.40 -11.84 -10.55
C VAL A 5 -3.55 -12.69 -11.81
N CYS A 6 -2.51 -12.76 -12.67
CA CYS A 6 -2.57 -13.47 -13.95
C CYS A 6 -2.53 -15.00 -13.79
N LYS A 7 -1.88 -15.51 -12.74
CA LYS A 7 -1.62 -16.94 -12.43
C LYS A 7 -0.75 -17.69 -13.43
N SER A 8 -0.67 -17.23 -14.69
CA SER A 8 0.04 -17.87 -15.79
C SER A 8 1.36 -17.18 -16.17
N SER A 9 1.65 -16.00 -15.62
CA SER A 9 2.88 -15.24 -15.92
C SER A 9 3.87 -15.33 -14.76
N GLU A 10 5.14 -15.55 -15.07
CA GLU A 10 6.23 -15.48 -14.10
C GLU A 10 6.62 -14.02 -13.83
N LEU A 11 6.89 -13.69 -12.56
CA LEU A 11 7.40 -12.38 -12.17
C LEU A 11 8.92 -12.30 -12.42
N SER A 12 9.37 -11.13 -12.86
CA SER A 12 10.78 -10.82 -13.08
C SER A 12 11.23 -9.64 -12.24
N MET A 13 12.45 -9.67 -11.74
CA MET A 13 13.02 -8.57 -10.96
C MET A 13 13.06 -7.26 -11.77
N LYS A 14 12.67 -6.15 -11.14
CA LYS A 14 12.69 -4.81 -11.71
C LYS A 14 12.93 -3.77 -10.62
N GLN A 15 13.74 -2.76 -10.94
CA GLN A 15 13.90 -1.60 -10.09
C GLN A 15 12.60 -0.79 -10.07
N LEU A 16 12.05 -0.58 -8.88
CA LEU A 16 10.81 0.16 -8.65
C LEU A 16 11.09 1.61 -8.24
N ASP A 17 12.12 1.82 -7.43
CA ASP A 17 12.60 3.15 -7.03
C ASP A 17 14.12 3.14 -6.77
N ALA A 18 14.67 4.30 -6.39
CA ALA A 18 16.02 4.36 -5.85
C ALA A 18 16.13 3.40 -4.65
N ASN A 19 17.04 2.44 -4.74
CA ASN A 19 17.27 1.39 -3.74
C ASN A 19 16.05 0.53 -3.37
N LEU A 20 15.01 0.48 -4.22
CA LEU A 20 13.88 -0.43 -4.05
C LEU A 20 13.67 -1.29 -5.29
N THR A 21 13.65 -2.60 -5.07
CA THR A 21 13.36 -3.58 -6.12
C THR A 21 11.98 -4.21 -5.93
N SER A 22 11.41 -4.68 -7.03
CA SER A 22 10.16 -5.43 -7.06
C SER A 22 10.29 -6.62 -8.00
N GLN A 23 9.35 -7.55 -7.92
CA GLN A 23 9.13 -8.57 -8.94
C GLN A 23 7.88 -8.21 -9.73
N GLN A 24 8.09 -7.74 -10.97
CA GLN A 24 7.04 -7.23 -11.83
C GLN A 24 6.49 -8.33 -12.74
N CYS A 25 5.18 -8.34 -12.94
CA CYS A 25 4.52 -9.16 -13.95
C CYS A 25 4.60 -8.48 -15.32
N PRO A 26 5.09 -9.14 -16.38
CA PRO A 26 5.14 -8.54 -17.71
C PRO A 26 3.75 -8.36 -18.36
N ALA A 27 2.74 -9.13 -17.93
CA ALA A 27 1.40 -9.09 -18.52
C ALA A 27 0.52 -7.99 -17.91
N CYS A 28 0.31 -7.99 -16.60
CA CYS A 28 -0.53 -6.99 -15.92
C CYS A 28 0.23 -5.76 -15.40
N ARG A 29 1.57 -5.79 -15.41
CA ARG A 29 2.45 -4.75 -14.85
C ARG A 29 2.35 -4.55 -13.33
N GLY A 30 1.69 -5.47 -12.62
CA GLY A 30 1.66 -5.47 -11.16
C GLY A 30 3.01 -5.85 -10.56
N ASN A 31 3.27 -5.37 -9.35
CA ASN A 31 4.56 -5.39 -8.69
C ASN A 31 4.43 -6.05 -7.31
N TRP A 32 5.21 -7.09 -7.09
CA TRP A 32 5.44 -7.66 -5.76
C TRP A 32 6.65 -7.00 -5.13
N ILE A 33 6.46 -6.41 -3.95
CA ILE A 33 7.54 -5.87 -3.11
C ILE A 33 7.65 -6.78 -1.89
N ALA A 34 8.83 -7.40 -1.69
CA ALA A 34 9.08 -8.23 -0.54
C ALA A 34 9.06 -7.37 0.74
N GLY A 35 8.51 -7.92 1.83
CA GLY A 35 8.34 -7.16 3.07
C GLY A 35 9.66 -6.61 3.61
N ALA A 36 10.70 -7.45 3.65
CA ALA A 36 12.04 -7.05 4.12
C ALA A 36 12.66 -5.94 3.26
N GLU A 37 12.53 -6.02 1.93
CA GLU A 37 13.04 -5.00 1.00
C GLU A 37 12.35 -3.66 1.22
N TYR A 38 11.02 -3.68 1.38
CA TYR A 38 10.26 -2.46 1.69
C TYR A 38 10.66 -1.87 3.04
N TRP A 39 10.80 -2.71 4.09
CA TRP A 39 11.24 -2.24 5.40
C TRP A 39 12.61 -1.56 5.36
N ASN A 40 13.59 -2.17 4.69
CA ASN A 40 14.93 -1.60 4.54
C ASN A 40 14.88 -0.26 3.79
N TRP A 41 14.12 -0.20 2.69
CA TRP A 41 13.98 1.03 1.91
C TRP A 41 13.38 2.17 2.74
N ILE A 42 12.38 1.86 3.56
CA ILE A 42 11.71 2.78 4.47
C ILE A 42 12.66 3.37 5.52
N GLU A 43 13.62 2.61 6.04
CA GLU A 43 14.60 3.15 7.00
C GLU A 43 15.48 4.24 6.41
N GLU A 44 15.74 4.19 5.11
CA GLU A 44 16.54 5.18 4.38
C GLU A 44 15.72 6.31 3.75
N HIS A 45 14.43 6.08 3.46
CA HIS A 45 13.60 6.95 2.62
C HIS A 45 12.35 7.53 3.29
N LYS A 46 12.13 7.28 4.59
CA LYS A 46 11.04 7.93 5.34
C LYS A 46 11.09 9.44 5.16
N SER A 47 10.02 10.00 4.62
CA SER A 47 9.82 11.44 4.53
C SER A 47 8.82 11.89 5.59
N ASP A 48 9.06 13.05 6.21
CA ASP A 48 8.07 13.72 7.08
C ASP A 48 7.07 14.57 6.25
N LEU A 49 6.98 14.31 4.95
CA LEU A 49 6.11 15.07 4.05
C LEU A 49 4.66 14.59 4.23
N ALA A 50 3.75 15.54 4.37
CA ALA A 50 2.32 15.24 4.45
C ALA A 50 1.78 14.69 3.12
N GLU A 51 0.72 13.86 3.20
CA GLU A 51 -0.07 13.43 2.03
C GLU A 51 -0.44 14.64 1.17
N ARG A 52 -0.17 14.55 -0.14
CA ARG A 52 -0.56 15.57 -1.12
C ARG A 52 -1.95 15.23 -1.67
N VAL A 53 -2.92 16.09 -1.36
CA VAL A 53 -4.26 16.03 -1.97
C VAL A 53 -4.20 16.74 -3.32
N LEU A 54 -4.41 16.00 -4.41
CA LEU A 54 -4.45 16.56 -5.76
C LEU A 54 -5.92 16.70 -6.19
N GLU A 55 -6.36 17.94 -6.43
CA GLU A 55 -7.77 18.28 -6.69
C GLU A 55 -8.30 17.73 -8.03
N HIS A 56 -7.42 17.37 -8.97
CA HIS A 56 -7.79 16.94 -10.32
C HIS A 56 -6.89 15.82 -10.87
N GLU A 57 -7.02 14.60 -10.34
CA GLU A 57 -6.29 13.45 -10.84
C GLU A 57 -7.19 12.47 -11.61
N ASN A 58 -7.06 12.44 -12.94
CA ASN A 58 -7.54 11.33 -13.78
C ASN A 58 -6.49 10.21 -13.80
N LEU A 59 -6.25 9.55 -12.66
CA LEU A 59 -5.41 8.36 -12.63
C LEU A 59 -6.26 7.15 -13.06
N SER A 60 -5.84 6.46 -14.12
CA SER A 60 -6.41 5.15 -14.48
C SER A 60 -5.77 4.09 -13.59
N LEU A 61 -6.42 3.82 -12.46
CA LEU A 61 -5.98 2.85 -11.45
C LEU A 61 -6.91 1.64 -11.48
N ALA A 62 -6.41 0.51 -10.98
CA ALA A 62 -7.20 -0.71 -10.92
C ALA A 62 -8.32 -0.54 -9.88
N GLU A 63 -9.54 -0.90 -10.26
CA GLU A 63 -10.63 -1.06 -9.31
C GLU A 63 -10.30 -2.21 -8.33
N PRO A 64 -10.76 -2.15 -7.07
CA PRO A 64 -10.52 -3.22 -6.10
C PRO A 64 -11.00 -4.58 -6.62
N GLY A 65 -10.05 -5.45 -6.97
CA GLY A 65 -10.33 -6.78 -7.49
C GLY A 65 -10.70 -7.82 -6.41
N PHE A 66 -10.68 -9.09 -6.80
CA PHE A 66 -10.83 -10.20 -5.85
C PHE A 66 -9.58 -10.37 -4.97
N PRO A 67 -9.73 -10.90 -3.73
CA PRO A 67 -8.59 -11.19 -2.88
C PRO A 67 -7.63 -12.21 -3.50
N ILE A 68 -6.34 -11.89 -3.51
CA ILE A 68 -5.27 -12.72 -4.08
C ILE A 68 -4.45 -13.45 -3.02
N ASP A 69 -3.78 -14.54 -3.41
CA ASP A 69 -2.84 -15.25 -2.54
C ASP A 69 -1.42 -14.69 -2.73
N CYS A 70 -0.67 -14.53 -1.64
CA CYS A 70 0.69 -14.05 -1.67
C CYS A 70 1.56 -14.94 -2.57
N PRO A 71 2.29 -14.37 -3.55
CA PRO A 71 3.09 -15.16 -4.47
C PRO A 71 4.33 -15.76 -3.80
N GLU A 72 4.73 -15.26 -2.63
CA GLU A 72 5.89 -15.74 -1.85
C GLU A 72 5.52 -16.82 -0.83
N CYS A 73 4.57 -16.54 0.09
CA CYS A 73 4.23 -17.45 1.19
C CYS A 73 2.82 -18.05 1.11
N ARG A 74 2.07 -17.79 0.02
CA ARG A 74 0.72 -18.32 -0.26
C ARG A 74 -0.40 -17.91 0.70
N PHE A 75 -0.11 -17.11 1.73
CA PHE A 75 -1.14 -16.52 2.59
C PHE A 75 -2.11 -15.65 1.80
N ARG A 76 -3.40 -15.75 2.12
CA ARG A 76 -4.42 -14.85 1.55
C ARG A 76 -4.11 -13.41 1.95
N MET A 77 -4.01 -12.52 0.96
CA MET A 77 -3.68 -11.13 1.18
C MET A 77 -4.92 -10.32 1.55
N VAL A 78 -4.70 -9.27 2.33
CA VAL A 78 -5.76 -8.35 2.77
C VAL A 78 -5.67 -7.08 1.95
N LYS A 79 -6.80 -6.64 1.43
CA LYS A 79 -6.92 -5.39 0.67
C LYS A 79 -7.09 -4.20 1.61
N TYR A 80 -6.34 -3.15 1.36
CA TYR A 80 -6.40 -1.89 2.10
C TYR A 80 -6.66 -0.75 1.13
N LEU A 81 -7.76 -0.01 1.36
CA LEU A 81 -8.08 1.19 0.59
C LEU A 81 -7.05 2.29 0.93
N VAL A 82 -6.47 2.88 -0.11
CA VAL A 82 -5.43 3.91 0.02
C VAL A 82 -6.04 5.31 -0.06
N GLY A 83 -5.64 6.16 0.90
CA GLY A 83 -5.91 7.59 0.89
C GLY A 83 -7.40 7.96 0.82
N ARG A 84 -7.67 9.26 0.70
CA ARG A 84 -9.00 9.76 0.29
C ARG A 84 -8.95 10.12 -1.20
N GLY A 85 -9.79 9.48 -2.02
CA GLY A 85 -9.95 9.84 -3.43
C GLY A 85 -8.93 9.24 -4.42
N LEU A 86 -8.25 8.13 -4.06
CA LEU A 86 -7.44 7.36 -5.01
C LEU A 86 -8.22 6.22 -5.68
N GLY A 87 -9.34 5.77 -5.10
CA GLY A 87 -10.21 4.75 -5.70
C GLY A 87 -9.62 3.33 -5.78
N PHE A 88 -8.36 3.11 -5.41
CA PHE A 88 -7.71 1.78 -5.47
C PHE A 88 -7.36 1.21 -4.09
N SER A 89 -7.02 -0.08 -4.09
CA SER A 89 -6.63 -0.83 -2.90
C SER A 89 -5.28 -1.50 -3.13
N ILE A 90 -4.43 -1.51 -2.12
CA ILE A 90 -3.22 -2.34 -2.10
C ILE A 90 -3.51 -3.67 -1.43
N ASP A 91 -2.83 -4.73 -1.87
CA ASP A 91 -2.88 -6.03 -1.20
C ASP A 91 -1.64 -6.18 -0.30
N HIS A 92 -1.85 -6.48 0.98
CA HIS A 92 -0.76 -6.70 1.93
C HIS A 92 -0.84 -8.10 2.54
N CYS A 93 0.30 -8.78 2.57
CA CYS A 93 0.42 -10.12 3.12
C CYS A 93 0.68 -10.07 4.62
N GLN A 94 -0.23 -10.61 5.44
CA GLN A 94 -0.01 -10.66 6.89
C GLN A 94 1.05 -11.69 7.33
N GLY A 95 1.41 -12.63 6.46
CA GLY A 95 2.44 -13.66 6.71
C GLY A 95 3.86 -13.12 6.56
N CYS A 96 4.27 -12.77 5.33
CA CYS A 96 5.64 -12.29 5.05
C CYS A 96 5.79 -10.76 5.00
N LYS A 97 4.70 -10.01 5.23
CA LYS A 97 4.67 -8.53 5.18
C LYS A 97 4.95 -7.92 3.81
N GLY A 98 4.97 -8.74 2.75
CA GLY A 98 5.10 -8.23 1.39
C GLY A 98 3.81 -7.57 0.87
N ILE A 99 3.99 -6.73 -0.13
CA ILE A 99 2.95 -5.86 -0.69
C ILE A 99 2.83 -6.15 -2.17
N TRP A 100 1.59 -6.26 -2.65
CA TRP A 100 1.28 -6.29 -4.07
C TRP A 100 0.60 -4.98 -4.46
N LEU A 101 1.11 -4.39 -5.54
CA LEU A 101 0.60 -3.19 -6.17
C LEU A 101 0.24 -3.53 -7.62
N ASP A 102 -0.96 -3.17 -8.07
CA ASP A 102 -1.32 -3.26 -9.46
C ASP A 102 -0.55 -2.24 -10.31
N GLY A 103 -0.68 -2.35 -11.64
CA GLY A 103 0.02 -1.46 -12.56
C GLY A 103 -0.29 0.03 -12.26
N ASN A 104 0.76 0.85 -12.23
CA ASN A 104 0.73 2.30 -11.97
C ASN A 104 0.39 2.74 -10.54
N GLU A 105 0.08 1.82 -9.61
CA GLU A 105 -0.27 2.21 -8.24
C GLU A 105 0.91 2.79 -7.46
N TRP A 106 2.13 2.29 -7.68
CA TRP A 106 3.35 2.87 -7.09
C TRP A 106 3.51 4.35 -7.46
N GLU A 107 3.32 4.69 -8.73
CA GLU A 107 3.42 6.08 -9.19
C GLU A 107 2.32 6.96 -8.60
N ALA A 108 1.11 6.42 -8.42
CA ALA A 108 0.01 7.11 -7.75
C ALA A 108 0.36 7.41 -6.28
N LEU A 109 0.94 6.43 -5.58
CA LEU A 109 1.40 6.59 -4.20
C LEU A 109 2.49 7.66 -4.09
N LYS A 110 3.48 7.66 -5.00
CA LYS A 110 4.54 8.66 -5.04
C LYS A 110 4.03 10.08 -5.24
N LYS A 111 3.12 10.28 -6.21
CA LYS A 111 2.52 11.59 -6.49
C LYS A 111 1.83 12.20 -5.26
N ARG A 112 1.27 11.34 -4.41
CA ARG A 112 0.58 11.74 -3.18
C ARG A 112 1.44 11.70 -1.93
N ASN A 113 2.72 11.35 -2.04
CA ASN A 113 3.60 11.16 -0.89
C ASN A 113 3.05 10.13 0.11
N LEU A 114 2.59 8.98 -0.42
CA LEU A 114 2.03 7.86 0.35
C LEU A 114 2.84 6.57 0.22
N HIS A 115 3.82 6.55 -0.69
CA HIS A 115 4.67 5.40 -1.01
C HIS A 115 5.53 4.90 0.15
N ASP A 116 5.78 5.73 1.16
CA ASP A 116 6.53 5.43 2.37
C ASP A 116 5.63 5.06 3.58
N ASP A 117 4.31 5.17 3.42
CA ASP A 117 3.34 4.96 4.49
C ASP A 117 2.59 3.60 4.42
N LEU A 118 2.93 2.73 3.48
CA LEU A 118 2.15 1.51 3.19
C LEU A 118 1.97 0.59 4.42
N ASN A 119 3.01 0.40 5.23
CA ASN A 119 2.92 -0.41 6.45
C ASN A 119 2.02 0.26 7.50
N LEU A 120 2.12 1.58 7.68
CA LEU A 120 1.26 2.32 8.60
C LEU A 120 -0.20 2.23 8.18
N MET A 121 -0.50 2.27 6.88
CA MET A 121 -1.87 2.08 6.36
C MET A 121 -2.40 0.67 6.66
N CYS A 122 -1.53 -0.34 6.55
CA CYS A 122 -1.89 -1.74 6.77
C CYS A 122 -2.02 -2.10 8.27
N GLU A 123 -1.27 -1.42 9.14
CA GLU A 123 -1.24 -1.63 10.59
C GLU A 123 -2.34 -0.82 11.32
N LYS A 124 -2.57 0.43 10.93
CA LYS A 124 -3.50 1.36 11.64
C LYS A 124 -4.99 0.97 11.53
N ARG A 125 -5.39 0.12 10.58
CA ARG A 125 -6.79 -0.36 10.46
C ARG A 125 -7.15 -1.53 11.39
N ARG A 126 -6.31 -1.85 12.39
CA ARG A 126 -6.68 -2.77 13.48
C ARG A 126 -7.38 -2.07 14.67
N TRP A 127 -7.57 -0.75 14.66
CA TRP A 127 -8.37 -0.04 15.68
C TRP A 127 -9.51 0.79 15.09
N SER A 128 -10.66 0.15 14.91
CA SER A 128 -11.95 0.81 15.03
C SER A 128 -12.64 0.31 16.30
N LYS A 129 -12.30 0.88 17.46
CA LYS A 129 -13.25 1.17 18.54
C LYS A 129 -12.81 2.40 19.34
N SER A 130 -13.14 3.57 18.82
CA SER A 130 -13.50 4.70 19.67
C SER A 130 -14.33 5.67 18.84
N THR A 131 -15.64 5.65 19.08
CA THR A 131 -16.55 6.73 18.71
C THR A 131 -16.09 8.04 19.35
N PRO A 132 -16.21 9.19 18.68
CA PRO A 132 -15.98 10.48 19.30
C PRO A 132 -17.19 10.85 20.16
N ALA A 133 -16.96 11.13 21.44
CA ALA A 133 -17.88 11.91 22.26
C ALA A 133 -17.16 13.20 22.67
N ASP A 134 -17.92 14.27 22.55
CA ASP A 134 -17.51 15.63 22.33
C ASP A 134 -16.90 16.34 23.55
N SER A 135 -16.20 17.41 23.22
CA SER A 135 -15.63 18.44 24.06
C SER A 135 -16.62 19.05 25.08
N ALA A 136 -16.16 19.36 26.30
CA ALA A 136 -16.46 20.65 26.93
C ALA A 136 -15.57 20.93 28.16
N ARG A 137 -14.82 22.04 28.07
CA ARG A 137 -14.17 22.73 29.19
C ARG A 137 -15.22 23.33 30.15
N LYS A 138 -14.92 23.36 31.46
CA LYS A 138 -15.08 24.55 32.34
C LYS A 138 -14.58 24.27 33.78
N THR A 139 -13.44 24.87 34.11
CA THR A 139 -13.28 25.93 35.13
C THR A 139 -13.93 25.78 36.52
N MET A 140 -13.06 25.87 37.54
CA MET A 140 -13.17 26.53 38.87
C MET A 140 -13.77 25.83 40.10
N LEU A 141 -12.96 25.89 41.19
CA LEU A 141 -13.26 26.27 42.59
C LEU A 141 -14.39 25.48 43.29
N ARG A 142 -14.15 24.74 44.38
CA ARG A 142 -13.48 25.05 45.65
C ARG A 142 -13.10 23.75 46.35
#